data_AF-A0AAJ5D1X0-F1
#
_entry.id   AF-A0AAJ5D1X0-F1
#
_cell.length_a   1.000
_cell.length_b   1.000
_cell.length_c   1.000
_cell.angle_alpha   90.00
_cell.angle_beta   90.00
_cell.angle_gamma   90.00
#
_symmetry.space_group_name_H-M   'P 1'
#
loop_
_entity.id
_entity.type
_entity.pdbx_description
1 polymer ?
#
loop_
_entity_poly.entity_id
_entity_poly.type
_entity_poly.pdbx_seq_one_letter_code
_entity_poly.pdbx_strand_id
1 'polypeptide(L)'
;MPPPAKIARESRTAASVKKIHAQMEALGKDAGKAWFEKEGGVRGLARKYGIKPTNLKNYVLKNGDLTADGKDIVKGASKEKVTKEKLLQCEHLLLAGEWPEDGVRGLAKKLNVKYDDLRKPLKNYFSAKGLSMPPPAKIARESPNTAAVKEIHAQMKALGEHGGKAWFQAEGGCKGLARKYGIKPKTLGRYFLENGDLSSNGNDVVYGDSKNPVTIDILRKCEQLRSEGKWPKGGVTEVAETFNVRSDLLKNYFKANGTLRKRLGERRLKAIKEGTSLEQRKAQRLAQQKGHSQVG
;
A
#
# COMPACT_ATOMS: atom_id res chain seq x y z
N MET A 1 5.92 51.45 -4.49
CA MET A 1 6.85 50.46 -5.09
C MET A 1 6.28 49.06 -4.85
N PRO A 2 6.04 48.25 -5.88
CA PRO A 2 5.70 46.84 -5.67
C PRO A 2 6.88 46.11 -5.00
N PRO A 3 6.64 45.16 -4.08
CA PRO A 3 7.71 44.40 -3.47
C PRO A 3 8.48 43.61 -4.54
N PRO A 4 9.82 43.57 -4.47
CA PRO A 4 10.62 42.85 -5.45
C PRO A 4 10.22 41.37 -5.48
N ALA A 5 10.02 40.84 -6.69
CA ALA A 5 9.66 39.45 -6.90
C ALA A 5 10.67 38.53 -6.22
N LYS A 6 10.19 37.64 -5.35
CA LYS A 6 11.04 36.65 -4.66
C LYS A 6 11.61 35.68 -5.70
N ILE A 7 12.86 35.92 -6.11
CA ILE A 7 13.62 34.96 -6.92
C ILE A 7 13.76 33.68 -6.09
N ALA A 8 13.26 32.56 -6.63
CA ALA A 8 13.35 31.27 -5.98
C ALA A 8 14.82 30.83 -5.90
N ARG A 9 15.43 30.99 -4.72
CA ARG A 9 16.82 30.57 -4.48
C ARG A 9 16.91 29.05 -4.57
N GLU A 10 17.75 28.55 -5.47
CA GLU A 10 18.05 27.12 -5.57
C GLU A 10 18.57 26.59 -4.23
N SER A 11 18.05 25.45 -3.79
CA SER A 11 18.52 24.85 -2.54
C SER A 11 19.98 24.40 -2.67
N ARG A 12 20.78 24.57 -1.60
CA ARG A 12 22.18 24.11 -1.55
C ARG A 12 22.33 22.63 -1.92
N THR A 13 21.34 21.81 -1.56
CA THR A 13 21.27 20.40 -1.92
C THR A 13 21.15 20.20 -3.44
N ALA A 14 20.24 20.91 -4.10
CA ALA A 14 20.02 20.80 -5.54
C ALA A 14 21.28 21.18 -6.34
N ALA A 15 21.90 22.31 -5.97
CA ALA A 15 23.15 22.75 -6.59
C ALA A 15 24.28 21.73 -6.44
N SER A 16 24.36 21.05 -5.28
CA SER A 16 25.39 20.04 -5.06
C SER A 16 25.10 18.72 -5.78
N VAL A 17 23.84 18.30 -5.89
CA VAL A 17 23.45 17.15 -6.70
C VAL A 17 23.83 17.36 -8.17
N LYS A 18 23.58 18.56 -8.70
CA LYS A 18 24.01 18.94 -10.06
C LYS A 18 25.53 18.85 -10.23
N LYS A 19 26.30 19.38 -9.26
CA LYS A 19 27.78 19.30 -9.29
C LYS A 19 28.29 17.86 -9.23
N ILE A 20 27.72 17.03 -8.36
CA ILE A 20 28.09 15.60 -8.25
C ILE A 20 27.82 14.89 -9.58
N HIS A 21 26.65 15.10 -10.16
CA HIS A 21 26.28 14.48 -11.42
C HIS A 21 27.17 14.93 -12.58
N ALA A 22 27.41 16.24 -12.73
CA ALA A 22 28.31 16.77 -13.75
C ALA A 22 29.74 16.19 -13.61
N GLN A 23 30.24 16.03 -12.38
CA GLN A 23 31.53 15.41 -12.12
C GLN A 23 31.56 13.93 -12.52
N MET A 24 30.49 13.18 -12.22
CA MET A 24 30.38 11.77 -12.61
C MET A 24 30.29 11.60 -14.12
N GLU A 25 29.54 12.46 -14.82
CA GLU A 25 29.45 12.40 -16.28
C GLU A 25 30.77 12.78 -16.96
N ALA A 26 31.47 13.80 -16.46
CA ALA A 26 32.77 14.22 -17.01
C ALA A 26 33.84 13.12 -16.94
N LEU A 27 33.76 12.22 -15.96
CA LEU A 27 34.68 11.10 -15.81
C LEU A 27 34.26 9.86 -16.64
N GLY A 28 33.04 9.83 -17.16
CA GLY A 28 32.47 8.62 -17.77
C GLY A 28 32.00 7.59 -16.74
N LYS A 29 31.29 6.56 -17.20
CA LYS A 29 30.50 5.65 -16.34
C LYS A 29 31.35 4.92 -15.28
N ASP A 30 32.44 4.29 -15.69
CA ASP A 30 33.25 3.45 -14.80
C ASP A 30 34.16 4.28 -13.88
N ALA A 31 34.84 5.29 -14.43
CA ALA A 31 35.68 6.17 -13.62
C ALA A 31 34.86 7.10 -12.71
N GLY A 32 33.65 7.50 -13.12
CA GLY A 32 32.71 8.24 -12.28
C GLY A 32 32.24 7.42 -11.08
N LYS A 33 32.00 6.12 -11.26
CA LYS A 33 31.66 5.21 -10.16
C LYS A 33 32.85 4.98 -9.22
N ALA A 34 34.04 4.75 -9.77
CA ALA A 34 35.26 4.63 -8.97
C ALA A 34 35.56 5.91 -8.17
N TRP A 35 35.36 7.08 -8.77
CA TRP A 35 35.45 8.37 -8.08
C TRP A 35 34.43 8.49 -6.95
N PHE A 36 33.16 8.14 -7.19
CA PHE A 36 32.12 8.15 -6.16
C PHE A 36 32.48 7.26 -4.96
N GLU A 37 32.99 6.05 -5.21
CA GLU A 37 33.45 5.13 -4.17
C GLU A 37 34.67 5.67 -3.43
N LYS A 38 35.67 6.21 -4.14
CA LYS A 38 36.87 6.86 -3.58
C LYS A 38 36.53 8.04 -2.67
N GLU A 39 35.50 8.81 -3.00
CA GLU A 39 34.98 9.91 -2.18
C GLU A 39 34.16 9.42 -0.98
N GLY A 40 34.13 8.11 -0.68
CA GLY A 40 33.38 7.54 0.46
C GLY A 40 31.87 7.45 0.21
N GLY A 41 31.48 7.38 -1.06
CA GLY A 41 30.09 7.31 -1.53
C GLY A 41 29.22 8.47 -1.03
N VAL A 42 27.93 8.20 -0.81
CA VAL A 42 26.97 9.23 -0.39
C VAL A 42 27.41 9.97 0.87
N ARG A 43 28.05 9.29 1.84
CA ARG A 43 28.45 9.92 3.10
C ARG A 43 29.62 10.89 2.92
N GLY A 44 30.66 10.48 2.19
CA GLY A 44 31.82 11.36 2.00
C GLY A 44 31.52 12.51 1.05
N LEU A 45 30.72 12.30 -0.01
CA LEU A 45 30.21 13.41 -0.83
C LEU A 45 29.33 14.39 -0.02
N ALA A 46 28.45 13.90 0.87
CA ALA A 46 27.69 14.81 1.73
C ALA A 46 28.59 15.67 2.61
N ARG A 47 29.68 15.11 3.16
CA ARG A 47 30.67 15.89 3.92
C ARG A 47 31.36 16.93 3.05
N LYS A 48 31.84 16.53 1.87
CA LYS A 48 32.53 17.40 0.90
C LYS A 48 31.70 18.62 0.48
N TYR A 49 30.40 18.42 0.24
CA TYR A 49 29.50 19.51 -0.19
C TYR A 49 28.76 20.20 0.98
N GLY A 50 29.01 19.80 2.24
CA GLY A 50 28.38 20.38 3.42
C GLY A 50 26.86 20.15 3.48
N ILE A 51 26.40 18.95 3.12
CA ILE A 51 25.00 18.55 3.12
C ILE A 51 24.78 17.37 4.06
N LYS A 52 23.60 17.31 4.72
CA LYS A 52 23.22 16.14 5.51
C LYS A 52 23.17 14.89 4.62
N PRO A 53 23.83 13.77 4.99
CA PRO A 53 23.80 12.53 4.20
C PRO A 53 22.39 12.01 3.91
N THR A 54 21.44 12.24 4.81
CA THR A 54 20.02 11.89 4.62
C THR A 54 19.39 12.64 3.44
N ASN A 55 19.77 13.90 3.22
CA ASN A 55 19.24 14.69 2.12
C ASN A 55 19.83 14.21 0.79
N LEU A 56 21.14 13.92 0.75
CA LEU A 56 21.79 13.47 -0.48
C LEU A 56 21.29 12.08 -0.91
N LYS A 57 20.99 11.18 0.04
CA LYS A 57 20.40 9.86 -0.23
C LYS A 57 19.05 9.89 -0.94
N ASN A 58 18.32 11.00 -0.88
CA ASN A 58 17.05 11.14 -1.59
C ASN A 58 17.27 11.36 -3.10
N TYR A 59 18.47 11.81 -3.49
CA TYR A 59 18.80 12.19 -4.87
C TYR A 59 19.84 11.28 -5.52
N VAL A 60 20.71 10.66 -4.72
CA VAL A 60 21.80 9.80 -5.19
C VAL A 60 21.73 8.45 -4.48
N LEU A 61 21.72 7.38 -5.27
CA LEU A 61 21.71 5.99 -4.83
C LEU A 61 23.08 5.57 -4.27
N LYS A 62 23.11 4.41 -3.60
CA LYS A 62 24.35 3.88 -3.01
C LYS A 62 25.43 3.52 -4.04
N ASN A 63 25.03 3.28 -5.28
CA ASN A 63 25.91 2.95 -6.40
C ASN A 63 26.35 4.19 -7.19
N GLY A 64 25.96 5.40 -6.78
CA GLY A 64 26.28 6.66 -7.46
C GLY A 64 25.22 7.12 -8.46
N ASP A 65 24.26 6.28 -8.84
CA ASP A 65 23.21 6.67 -9.79
C ASP A 65 22.24 7.70 -9.20
N LEU A 66 21.63 8.53 -10.05
CA LEU A 66 20.56 9.43 -9.62
C LEU A 66 19.25 8.68 -9.37
N THR A 67 18.57 9.03 -8.28
CA THR A 67 17.15 8.69 -8.08
C THR A 67 16.27 9.45 -9.08
N ALA A 68 14.98 9.12 -9.16
CA ALA A 68 14.02 9.90 -9.97
C ALA A 68 14.03 11.39 -9.59
N ASP A 69 14.01 11.69 -8.28
CA ASP A 69 14.08 13.07 -7.78
C ASP A 69 15.43 13.73 -8.11
N GLY A 70 16.52 12.97 -8.10
CA GLY A 70 17.84 13.46 -8.49
C GLY A 70 17.89 13.85 -9.97
N LYS A 71 17.31 13.01 -10.84
CA LYS A 71 17.19 13.28 -12.28
C LYS A 71 16.34 14.52 -12.55
N ASP A 72 15.23 14.68 -11.84
CA ASP A 72 14.36 15.84 -11.97
C ASP A 72 15.08 17.14 -11.58
N ILE A 73 15.87 17.11 -10.49
CA ILE A 73 16.69 18.25 -10.07
C ILE A 73 17.75 18.61 -11.12
N VAL A 74 18.45 17.61 -11.66
CA VAL A 74 19.49 17.82 -12.67
C VAL A 74 18.90 18.42 -13.93
N LYS A 75 17.76 17.91 -14.40
CA LYS A 75 17.06 18.41 -15.59
C LYS A 75 16.42 19.79 -15.39
N GLY A 76 16.49 20.36 -14.18
CA GLY A 76 15.85 21.64 -13.87
C GLY A 76 14.32 21.57 -13.89
N ALA A 77 13.72 20.38 -13.83
CA ALA A 77 12.28 20.21 -13.85
C ALA A 77 11.69 20.76 -12.55
N SER A 78 11.06 21.93 -12.61
CA SER A 78 10.30 22.46 -11.48
C SER A 78 9.02 21.63 -11.33
N LYS A 79 8.87 20.97 -10.18
CA LYS A 79 7.60 20.34 -9.82
C LYS A 79 6.58 21.44 -9.53
N GLU A 80 5.37 21.24 -10.02
CA GLU A 80 4.29 22.18 -9.81
C GLU A 80 3.82 22.18 -8.34
N LYS A 81 3.26 23.30 -7.91
CA LYS A 81 2.62 23.39 -6.59
C LYS A 81 1.32 22.59 -6.58
N VAL A 82 0.96 22.10 -5.41
CA VAL A 82 -0.34 21.48 -5.19
C VAL A 82 -1.38 22.58 -5.02
N THR A 83 -2.30 22.67 -5.97
CA THR A 83 -3.42 23.62 -5.93
C THR A 83 -4.73 22.89 -5.61
N LYS A 84 -5.81 23.65 -5.40
CA LYS A 84 -7.14 23.07 -5.13
C LYS A 84 -7.65 22.27 -6.32
N GLU A 85 -7.34 22.71 -7.53
CA GLU A 85 -7.72 22.06 -8.79
C GLU A 85 -7.09 20.67 -8.90
N LYS A 86 -5.82 20.52 -8.49
CA LYS A 86 -5.14 19.21 -8.46
C LYS A 86 -5.74 18.24 -7.45
N LEU A 87 -6.19 18.76 -6.30
CA LEU A 87 -6.90 17.95 -5.30
C LEU A 87 -8.27 17.48 -5.83
N LEU A 88 -8.98 18.37 -6.54
CA LEU A 88 -10.22 18.03 -7.23
C LEU A 88 -10.00 16.95 -8.29
N GLN A 89 -8.93 17.07 -9.09
CA GLN A 89 -8.56 16.07 -10.09
C GLN A 89 -8.25 14.71 -9.45
N CYS A 90 -7.59 14.68 -8.29
CA CYS A 90 -7.38 13.43 -7.54
C CYS A 90 -8.70 12.79 -7.08
N GLU A 91 -9.68 13.60 -6.67
CA GLU A 91 -11.01 13.12 -6.30
C GLU A 91 -11.75 12.54 -7.51
N HIS A 92 -11.71 13.22 -8.66
CA HIS A 92 -12.30 12.69 -9.90
C HIS A 92 -11.69 11.34 -10.28
N LEU A 93 -10.36 11.20 -10.21
CA LEU A 93 -9.68 9.91 -10.47
C LEU A 93 -10.08 8.83 -9.47
N LEU A 94 -10.27 9.19 -8.20
CA LEU A 94 -10.75 8.26 -7.18
C LEU A 94 -12.16 7.76 -7.49
N LEU A 95 -13.08 8.69 -7.79
CA LEU A 95 -14.48 8.38 -8.06
C LEU A 95 -14.69 7.64 -9.38
N ALA A 96 -13.83 7.89 -10.38
CA ALA A 96 -13.82 7.19 -11.65
C ALA A 96 -13.18 5.78 -11.57
N GLY A 97 -12.57 5.41 -10.44
CA GLY A 97 -11.83 4.15 -10.32
C GLY A 97 -10.47 4.14 -11.03
N GLU A 98 -10.02 5.27 -11.58
CA GLU A 98 -8.75 5.43 -12.29
C GLU A 98 -7.57 5.76 -11.35
N TRP A 99 -7.64 5.30 -10.10
CA TRP A 99 -6.60 5.57 -9.13
C TRP A 99 -5.31 4.84 -9.53
N PRO A 100 -4.15 5.51 -9.64
CA PRO A 100 -2.92 4.85 -10.04
C PRO A 100 -2.55 3.70 -9.09
N GLU A 101 -2.02 2.61 -9.64
CA GLU A 101 -1.57 1.46 -8.85
C GLU A 101 -0.51 1.86 -7.80
N ASP A 102 0.46 2.69 -8.19
CA ASP A 102 1.46 3.33 -7.32
C ASP A 102 0.86 4.26 -6.24
N GLY A 103 -0.46 4.43 -6.23
CA GLY A 103 -1.22 5.28 -5.32
C GLY A 103 -0.86 6.75 -5.44
N VAL A 104 -0.68 7.42 -4.29
CA VAL A 104 -0.34 8.84 -4.22
C VAL A 104 0.99 9.15 -4.94
N ARG A 105 1.92 8.19 -5.05
CA ARG A 105 3.15 8.38 -5.84
C ARG A 105 2.85 8.44 -7.34
N GLY A 106 1.97 7.57 -7.83
CA GLY A 106 1.52 7.60 -9.23
C GLY A 106 0.81 8.92 -9.55
N LEU A 107 -0.05 9.39 -8.65
CA LEU A 107 -0.69 10.71 -8.80
C LEU A 107 0.32 11.85 -8.80
N ALA A 108 1.30 11.83 -7.89
CA ALA A 108 2.34 12.85 -7.84
C ALA A 108 3.12 12.93 -9.17
N LYS A 109 3.43 11.77 -9.77
CA LYS A 109 4.03 11.70 -11.11
C LYS A 109 3.08 12.26 -12.18
N LYS A 110 1.83 11.78 -12.25
CA LYS A 110 0.83 12.19 -13.26
C LYS A 110 0.53 13.69 -13.22
N LEU A 111 0.52 14.27 -12.02
CA LEU A 111 0.26 15.69 -11.78
C LEU A 111 1.53 16.54 -11.76
N ASN A 112 2.70 15.94 -12.00
CA ASN A 112 4.01 16.57 -11.92
C ASN A 112 4.22 17.41 -10.62
N VAL A 113 3.77 16.88 -9.49
CA VAL A 113 3.93 17.50 -8.16
C VAL A 113 4.86 16.66 -7.29
N LYS A 114 5.47 17.26 -6.26
CA LYS A 114 6.23 16.48 -5.28
C LYS A 114 5.30 15.60 -4.47
N TYR A 115 5.71 14.36 -4.24
CA TYR A 115 4.95 13.40 -3.44
C TYR A 115 4.62 13.92 -2.04
N ASP A 116 5.62 14.47 -1.33
CA ASP A 116 5.43 14.96 0.03
C ASP A 116 4.50 16.19 0.09
N ASP A 117 4.57 17.03 -0.96
CA ASP A 117 3.70 18.20 -1.08
C ASP A 117 2.25 17.81 -1.40
N LEU A 118 2.02 16.69 -2.10
CA LEU A 118 0.68 16.18 -2.42
C LEU A 118 0.07 15.38 -1.25
N ARG A 119 0.86 14.53 -0.60
CA ARG A 119 0.38 13.52 0.35
C ARG A 119 -0.42 14.12 1.50
N LYS A 120 0.09 15.17 2.14
CA LYS A 120 -0.53 15.76 3.34
C LYS A 120 -1.79 16.56 2.99
N PRO A 121 -1.79 17.48 2.00
CA PRO A 121 -3.01 18.16 1.55
C PRO A 121 -4.09 17.20 1.08
N LEU A 122 -3.73 16.19 0.29
CA LEU A 122 -4.68 15.20 -0.23
C LEU A 122 -5.35 14.39 0.87
N LYS A 123 -4.58 13.94 1.88
CA LYS A 123 -5.13 13.25 3.04
C LYS A 123 -6.15 14.12 3.80
N ASN A 124 -5.81 15.39 4.04
CA ASN A 124 -6.70 16.32 4.74
C ASN A 124 -7.97 16.59 3.92
N TYR A 125 -7.81 16.83 2.62
CA TYR A 125 -8.91 17.08 1.69
C TYR A 125 -9.90 15.91 1.64
N PHE A 126 -9.40 14.67 1.49
CA PHE A 126 -10.25 13.49 1.46
C PHE A 126 -10.93 13.23 2.80
N SER A 127 -10.19 13.40 3.92
CA SER A 127 -10.78 13.25 5.25
C SER A 127 -11.91 14.24 5.51
N ALA A 128 -11.78 15.49 5.05
CA ALA A 128 -12.83 16.51 5.19
C ALA A 128 -14.08 16.17 4.37
N LYS A 129 -13.91 15.46 3.25
CA LYS A 129 -15.00 14.98 2.38
C LYS A 129 -15.54 13.59 2.76
N GLY A 130 -15.04 12.97 3.84
CA GLY A 130 -15.41 11.60 4.20
C GLY A 130 -14.90 10.54 3.21
N LEU A 131 -13.98 10.90 2.33
CA LEU A 131 -13.33 10.00 1.38
C LEU A 131 -12.13 9.33 2.05
N SER A 132 -11.87 8.07 1.69
CA SER A 132 -10.69 7.34 2.12
C SER A 132 -9.78 7.13 0.91
N MET A 133 -8.50 7.48 1.05
CA MET A 133 -7.51 7.11 0.03
C MET A 133 -7.50 5.58 -0.13
N PRO A 134 -7.46 5.06 -1.37
CA PRO A 134 -7.14 3.67 -1.61
C PRO A 134 -5.80 3.37 -0.96
N PRO A 135 -5.64 2.22 -0.29
CA PRO A 135 -4.29 1.77 0.05
C PRO A 135 -3.49 1.76 -1.26
N PRO A 136 -2.23 2.24 -1.27
CA PRO A 136 -1.38 2.05 -2.45
C PRO A 136 -1.48 0.57 -2.83
N ALA A 137 -1.68 0.26 -4.11
CA ALA A 137 -1.49 -1.10 -4.56
C ALA A 137 -0.06 -1.41 -4.12
N LYS A 138 0.08 -2.28 -3.13
CA LYS A 138 1.40 -2.68 -2.71
C LYS A 138 1.97 -3.28 -3.99
N ILE A 139 3.00 -2.67 -4.58
CA ILE A 139 4.01 -3.47 -5.27
C ILE A 139 4.49 -4.37 -4.16
N ALA A 140 3.83 -5.53 -4.03
CA ALA A 140 4.08 -6.46 -2.98
C ALA A 140 5.46 -6.98 -3.32
N ARG A 141 6.49 -6.34 -2.75
CA ARG A 141 7.78 -6.99 -2.65
C ARG A 141 7.47 -8.20 -1.79
N GLU A 142 7.26 -9.32 -2.47
CA GLU A 142 6.89 -10.57 -1.86
C GLU A 142 7.92 -10.82 -0.78
N SER A 143 7.45 -10.95 0.47
CA SER A 143 8.40 -11.16 1.53
C SER A 143 9.12 -12.49 1.25
N PRO A 144 10.41 -12.64 1.57
CA PRO A 144 11.11 -13.90 1.37
C PRO A 144 10.36 -15.10 1.97
N ASN A 145 9.64 -14.87 3.07
CA ASN A 145 8.77 -15.87 3.69
C ASN A 145 7.57 -16.25 2.81
N THR A 146 6.95 -15.27 2.16
CA THR A 146 5.79 -15.47 1.28
C THR A 146 6.18 -16.27 0.03
N ALA A 147 7.33 -15.93 -0.58
CA ALA A 147 7.87 -16.66 -1.72
C ALA A 147 8.17 -18.11 -1.37
N ALA A 148 8.85 -18.35 -0.24
CA ALA A 148 9.14 -19.71 0.24
C ALA A 148 7.87 -20.51 0.53
N VAL A 149 6.83 -19.90 1.12
CA VAL A 149 5.56 -20.59 1.38
C VAL A 149 4.89 -21.02 0.07
N LYS A 150 4.88 -20.14 -0.95
CA LYS A 150 4.33 -20.50 -2.27
C LYS A 150 5.14 -21.61 -2.95
N GLU A 151 6.47 -21.56 -2.83
CA GLU A 151 7.36 -22.57 -3.41
C GLU A 151 7.17 -23.94 -2.75
N ILE A 152 7.16 -24.00 -1.41
CA ILE A 152 6.90 -25.23 -0.65
C ILE A 152 5.55 -25.82 -1.06
N HIS A 153 4.51 -24.99 -1.13
CA HIS A 153 3.17 -25.44 -1.53
C HIS A 153 3.15 -25.94 -2.99
N ALA A 154 3.85 -25.27 -3.90
CA ALA A 154 3.96 -25.70 -5.29
C ALA A 154 4.64 -27.08 -5.41
N GLN A 155 5.72 -27.30 -4.65
CA GLN A 155 6.41 -28.60 -4.59
C GLN A 155 5.50 -29.70 -4.02
N MET A 156 4.80 -29.42 -2.92
CA MET A 156 3.82 -30.36 -2.37
C MET A 156 2.73 -30.71 -3.38
N LYS A 157 2.19 -29.71 -4.08
CA LYS A 157 1.14 -29.90 -5.08
C LYS A 157 1.62 -30.71 -6.28
N ALA A 158 2.87 -30.52 -6.72
CA ALA A 158 3.46 -31.27 -7.84
C ALA A 158 3.56 -32.77 -7.56
N LEU A 159 3.68 -33.16 -6.29
CA LEU A 159 3.77 -34.55 -5.84
C LEU A 159 2.39 -35.18 -5.54
N GLY A 160 1.30 -34.45 -5.75
CA GLY A 160 -0.06 -34.87 -5.37
C GLY A 160 -0.28 -34.86 -3.85
N GLU A 161 -1.51 -35.13 -3.40
CA GLU A 161 -1.87 -34.98 -1.99
C GLU A 161 -1.06 -35.90 -1.06
N HIS A 162 -1.00 -37.20 -1.38
CA HIS A 162 -0.27 -38.18 -0.58
C HIS A 162 1.25 -37.99 -0.68
N GLY A 163 1.77 -37.76 -1.89
CA GLY A 163 3.20 -37.55 -2.12
C GLY A 163 3.71 -36.24 -1.52
N GLY A 164 2.91 -35.17 -1.59
CA GLY A 164 3.23 -33.87 -1.02
C GLY A 164 3.31 -33.90 0.51
N LYS A 165 2.35 -34.57 1.18
CA LYS A 165 2.38 -34.75 2.64
C LYS A 165 3.56 -35.60 3.07
N ALA A 166 3.84 -36.70 2.36
CA ALA A 166 5.00 -37.55 2.64
C ALA A 166 6.32 -36.78 2.46
N TRP A 167 6.47 -36.02 1.38
CA TRP A 167 7.63 -35.17 1.13
C TRP A 167 7.81 -34.11 2.23
N PHE A 168 6.73 -33.44 2.63
CA PHE A 168 6.78 -32.44 3.70
C PHE A 168 7.33 -33.04 5.00
N GLN A 169 6.89 -34.24 5.38
CA GLN A 169 7.41 -34.94 6.55
C GLN A 169 8.87 -35.40 6.37
N ALA A 170 9.22 -35.91 5.18
CA ALA A 170 10.58 -36.35 4.86
C ALA A 170 11.60 -35.19 4.94
N GLU A 171 11.18 -33.97 4.60
CA GLU A 171 11.96 -32.74 4.77
C GLU A 171 12.02 -32.26 6.23
N GLY A 172 11.56 -33.05 7.20
CA GLY A 172 11.53 -32.71 8.63
C GLY A 172 10.42 -31.72 9.00
N GLY A 173 9.34 -31.69 8.21
CA GLY A 173 8.19 -30.82 8.40
C GLY A 173 8.54 -29.34 8.44
N CYS A 174 7.76 -28.56 9.21
CA CYS A 174 7.99 -27.13 9.38
C CYS A 174 9.42 -26.80 9.88
N LYS A 175 10.05 -27.66 10.68
CA LYS A 175 11.38 -27.37 11.24
C LYS A 175 12.48 -27.54 10.20
N GLY A 176 12.47 -28.64 9.45
CA GLY A 176 13.49 -28.89 8.43
C GLY A 176 13.34 -27.98 7.22
N LEU A 177 12.12 -27.78 6.71
CA LEU A 177 11.87 -26.81 5.64
C LEU A 177 12.23 -25.38 6.05
N ALA A 178 11.98 -24.98 7.29
CA ALA A 178 12.41 -23.67 7.77
C ALA A 178 13.94 -23.49 7.73
N ARG A 179 14.72 -24.54 8.05
CA ARG A 179 16.18 -24.50 7.93
C ARG A 179 16.61 -24.38 6.46
N LYS A 180 16.01 -25.19 5.57
CA LYS A 180 16.30 -25.22 4.13
C LYS A 180 16.09 -23.86 3.46
N TYR A 181 15.00 -23.18 3.82
CA TYR A 181 14.64 -21.87 3.26
C TYR A 181 15.18 -20.67 4.07
N GLY A 182 15.97 -20.90 5.13
CA GLY A 182 16.51 -19.81 5.96
C GLY A 182 15.45 -19.01 6.74
N ILE A 183 14.33 -19.64 7.08
CA ILE A 183 13.19 -19.03 7.78
C ILE A 183 13.18 -19.51 9.24
N LYS A 184 12.66 -18.70 10.17
CA LYS A 184 12.44 -19.15 11.55
C LYS A 184 11.32 -20.22 11.58
N PRO A 185 11.50 -21.38 12.23
CA PRO A 185 10.47 -22.43 12.28
C PRO A 185 9.10 -21.93 12.76
N LYS A 186 9.07 -21.06 13.77
CA LYS A 186 7.84 -20.44 14.29
C LYS A 186 7.15 -19.54 13.26
N THR A 187 7.88 -19.00 12.30
CA THR A 187 7.30 -18.23 11.19
C THR A 187 6.67 -19.16 10.16
N LEU A 188 7.35 -20.24 9.77
CA LEU A 188 6.81 -21.20 8.80
C LEU A 188 5.56 -21.93 9.35
N GLY A 189 5.57 -22.31 10.62
CA GLY A 189 4.41 -22.90 11.31
C GLY A 189 3.19 -21.97 11.47
N ARG A 190 3.28 -20.69 11.04
CA ARG A 190 2.08 -19.84 10.90
C ARG A 190 1.35 -20.06 9.59
N TYR A 191 2.02 -20.62 8.58
CA TYR A 191 1.52 -20.81 7.23
C TYR A 191 1.17 -22.27 6.94
N PHE A 192 1.91 -23.22 7.52
CA PHE A 192 1.63 -24.64 7.42
C PHE A 192 1.27 -25.22 8.78
N LEU A 193 0.36 -26.18 8.77
CA LEU A 193 0.06 -27.07 9.89
C LEU A 193 1.12 -28.17 9.98
N GLU A 194 1.13 -28.90 11.09
CA GLU A 194 2.13 -29.96 11.32
C GLU A 194 2.02 -31.11 10.32
N ASN A 195 0.83 -31.34 9.77
CA ASN A 195 0.55 -32.34 8.75
C ASN A 195 0.90 -31.87 7.31
N GLY A 196 1.37 -30.63 7.16
CA GLY A 196 1.71 -30.04 5.86
C GLY A 196 0.56 -29.30 5.17
N ASP A 197 -0.65 -29.31 5.71
CA ASP A 197 -1.76 -28.53 5.14
C ASP A 197 -1.54 -27.03 5.37
N LEU A 198 -2.08 -26.20 4.49
CA LEU A 198 -2.03 -24.74 4.67
C LEU A 198 -2.93 -24.32 5.83
N SER A 199 -2.38 -23.48 6.72
CA SER A 199 -3.19 -22.71 7.66
C SER A 199 -3.99 -21.63 6.92
N SER A 200 -4.92 -20.96 7.61
CA SER A 200 -5.62 -19.78 7.05
C SER A 200 -4.67 -18.69 6.52
N ASN A 201 -3.54 -18.44 7.20
CA ASN A 201 -2.55 -17.47 6.72
C ASN A 201 -1.77 -18.00 5.51
N GLY A 202 -1.47 -19.31 5.49
CA GLY A 202 -0.85 -19.96 4.34
C GLY A 202 -1.74 -19.88 3.11
N ASN A 203 -3.03 -20.17 3.29
CA ASN A 203 -4.05 -20.05 2.26
C ASN A 203 -4.17 -18.60 1.75
N ASP A 204 -4.22 -17.60 2.66
CA ASP A 204 -4.21 -16.18 2.26
C ASP A 204 -2.94 -15.76 1.50
N VAL A 205 -1.81 -16.43 1.72
CA VAL A 205 -0.55 -16.19 0.98
C VAL A 205 -0.55 -16.86 -0.38
N VAL A 206 -0.98 -18.12 -0.45
CA VAL A 206 -0.91 -18.93 -1.67
C VAL A 206 -2.02 -18.56 -2.65
N TYR A 207 -3.23 -18.34 -2.14
CA TYR A 207 -4.44 -18.10 -2.93
C TYR A 207 -4.99 -16.69 -2.73
N GLY A 208 -4.23 -15.78 -2.12
CA GLY A 208 -4.69 -14.43 -1.79
C GLY A 208 -5.19 -13.63 -3.00
N ASP A 209 -4.60 -13.86 -4.18
CA ASP A 209 -4.93 -13.14 -5.41
C ASP A 209 -6.25 -13.63 -6.04
N SER A 210 -6.72 -14.83 -5.69
CA SER A 210 -8.02 -15.36 -6.13
C SER A 210 -9.15 -15.10 -5.12
N LYS A 211 -8.88 -14.36 -4.03
CA LYS A 211 -9.88 -14.04 -3.00
C LYS A 211 -10.57 -12.71 -3.27
N ASN A 212 -11.85 -12.66 -2.93
CA ASN A 212 -12.68 -11.48 -3.05
C ASN A 212 -12.18 -10.34 -2.15
N PRO A 213 -12.30 -9.08 -2.60
CA PRO A 213 -12.09 -7.93 -1.72
C PRO A 213 -13.15 -7.89 -0.63
N VAL A 214 -12.80 -7.34 0.54
CA VAL A 214 -13.78 -7.09 1.61
C VAL A 214 -14.62 -5.87 1.25
N THR A 215 -15.79 -6.12 0.66
CA THR A 215 -16.75 -5.08 0.26
C THR A 215 -17.68 -4.68 1.40
N ILE A 216 -18.43 -3.60 1.20
CA ILE A 216 -19.46 -3.14 2.15
C ILE A 216 -20.53 -4.23 2.37
N ASP A 217 -20.94 -4.91 1.30
CA ASP A 217 -21.99 -5.93 1.38
C ASP A 217 -21.52 -7.13 2.20
N ILE A 218 -20.26 -7.52 2.08
CA ILE A 218 -19.67 -8.58 2.91
C ILE A 218 -19.68 -8.17 4.39
N LEU A 219 -19.33 -6.91 4.70
CA LEU A 219 -19.39 -6.41 6.08
C LEU A 219 -20.84 -6.40 6.62
N ARG A 220 -21.84 -6.07 5.79
CA ARG A 220 -23.26 -6.12 6.17
C ARG A 220 -23.73 -7.55 6.44
N LYS A 221 -23.38 -8.49 5.57
CA LYS A 221 -23.70 -9.92 5.75
C LYS A 221 -23.05 -10.48 7.02
N CYS A 222 -21.81 -10.10 7.31
CA CYS A 222 -21.14 -10.49 8.56
C CYS A 222 -21.87 -9.94 9.81
N GLU A 223 -22.32 -8.68 9.76
CA GLU A 223 -23.11 -8.08 10.84
C GLU A 223 -24.47 -8.76 11.01
N GLN A 224 -25.10 -9.17 9.92
CA GLN A 224 -26.35 -9.93 9.94
C GLN A 224 -26.17 -11.31 10.60
N LEU A 225 -25.14 -12.06 10.19
CA LEU A 225 -24.80 -13.35 10.82
C LEU A 225 -24.61 -13.21 12.32
N ARG A 226 -23.95 -12.12 12.74
CA ARG A 226 -23.76 -11.79 14.16
C ARG A 226 -25.09 -11.50 14.85
N SER A 227 -25.94 -10.63 14.29
CA SER A 227 -27.21 -10.25 14.91
C SER A 227 -28.20 -11.40 15.01
N GLU A 228 -28.13 -12.36 14.08
CA GLU A 228 -28.96 -13.56 14.09
C GLU A 228 -28.40 -14.66 15.02
N GLY A 229 -27.26 -14.44 15.68
CA GLY A 229 -26.60 -15.46 16.49
C GLY A 229 -26.04 -16.64 15.69
N LYS A 230 -25.94 -16.51 14.36
CA LYS A 230 -25.46 -17.53 13.42
C LYS A 230 -23.97 -17.41 13.12
N TRP A 231 -23.21 -16.76 14.01
CA TRP A 231 -21.77 -16.64 13.82
C TRP A 231 -21.11 -18.02 13.93
N PRO A 232 -20.32 -18.46 12.94
CA PRO A 232 -19.74 -19.81 12.95
C PRO A 232 -18.82 -20.06 14.15
N LYS A 233 -18.77 -21.31 14.62
CA LYS A 233 -17.92 -21.71 15.76
C LYS A 233 -16.43 -21.58 15.42
N GLY A 234 -16.03 -21.79 14.16
CA GLY A 234 -14.68 -21.54 13.66
C GLY A 234 -14.34 -20.04 13.52
N GLY A 235 -15.29 -19.16 13.79
CA GLY A 235 -15.10 -17.72 13.91
C GLY A 235 -14.85 -17.02 12.58
N VAL A 236 -14.06 -15.94 12.61
CA VAL A 236 -13.76 -15.09 11.43
C VAL A 236 -13.12 -15.87 10.29
N THR A 237 -12.38 -16.95 10.58
CA THR A 237 -11.72 -17.75 9.54
C THR A 237 -12.75 -18.46 8.66
N GLU A 238 -13.73 -19.12 9.28
CA GLU A 238 -14.80 -19.84 8.60
C GLU A 238 -15.73 -18.89 7.82
N VAL A 239 -16.01 -17.72 8.39
CA VAL A 239 -16.74 -16.65 7.68
C VAL A 239 -15.96 -16.15 6.46
N ALA A 240 -14.63 -16.02 6.58
CA ALA A 240 -13.79 -15.59 5.47
C ALA A 240 -13.79 -16.62 4.33
N GLU A 241 -13.78 -17.91 4.66
CA GLU A 241 -13.90 -19.00 3.69
C GLU A 241 -15.27 -18.97 2.99
N THR A 242 -16.36 -18.79 3.75
CA THR A 242 -17.73 -18.73 3.20
C THR A 242 -17.90 -17.61 2.18
N PHE A 243 -17.27 -16.44 2.41
CA PHE A 243 -17.32 -15.32 1.47
C PHE A 243 -16.16 -15.29 0.47
N ASN A 244 -15.30 -16.31 0.49
CA ASN A 244 -14.05 -16.38 -0.27
C ASN A 244 -13.23 -15.08 -0.16
N VAL A 245 -13.10 -14.51 1.05
CA VAL A 245 -12.28 -13.32 1.32
C VAL A 245 -11.04 -13.69 2.10
N ARG A 246 -10.03 -12.82 2.09
CA ARG A 246 -8.84 -13.03 2.92
C ARG A 246 -9.16 -12.91 4.41
N SER A 247 -8.76 -13.90 5.20
CA SER A 247 -9.02 -13.96 6.64
C SER A 247 -8.29 -12.83 7.37
N ASP A 248 -7.05 -12.53 6.98
CA ASP A 248 -6.27 -11.43 7.54
C ASP A 248 -6.95 -10.06 7.38
N LEU A 249 -7.62 -9.81 6.26
CA LEU A 249 -8.39 -8.61 6.00
C LEU A 249 -9.65 -8.56 6.86
N LEU A 250 -10.40 -9.65 6.94
CA LEU A 250 -11.64 -9.69 7.72
C LEU A 250 -11.38 -9.53 9.23
N LYS A 251 -10.26 -10.05 9.74
CA LYS A 251 -9.79 -9.88 11.13
C LYS A 251 -9.50 -8.42 11.51
N ASN A 252 -9.34 -7.52 10.53
CA ASN A 252 -9.21 -6.08 10.81
C ASN A 252 -10.56 -5.44 11.20
N TYR A 253 -11.67 -6.04 10.77
CA TYR A 253 -13.01 -5.54 11.01
C TYR A 253 -13.70 -6.28 12.17
N PHE A 254 -13.49 -7.59 12.29
CA PHE A 254 -14.16 -8.44 13.28
C PHE A 254 -13.16 -9.16 14.20
N LYS A 255 -13.57 -9.41 15.44
CA LYS A 255 -12.93 -10.34 16.39
C LYS A 255 -13.41 -11.77 16.10
N ALA A 256 -12.73 -12.76 16.67
CA ALA A 256 -13.03 -14.18 16.48
C ALA A 256 -14.51 -14.54 16.70
N ASN A 257 -15.16 -13.92 17.70
CA ASN A 257 -16.56 -14.11 18.05
C ASN A 257 -17.55 -13.23 17.23
N GLY A 258 -17.09 -12.61 16.15
CA GLY A 258 -17.91 -11.75 15.31
C GLY A 258 -18.15 -10.34 15.84
N THR A 259 -17.66 -9.97 17.02
CA THR A 259 -17.77 -8.57 17.46
C THR A 259 -16.88 -7.65 16.65
N LEU A 260 -17.38 -6.46 16.31
CA LEU A 260 -16.63 -5.45 15.57
C LEU A 260 -15.40 -4.98 16.35
N ARG A 261 -14.33 -4.66 15.63
CA ARG A 261 -13.18 -3.95 16.17
C ARG A 261 -13.44 -2.45 16.15
N LYS A 262 -13.38 -1.82 17.34
CA LYS A 262 -13.66 -0.38 17.60
C LYS A 262 -13.03 0.64 16.64
N ARG A 263 -11.86 0.35 16.06
CA ARG A 263 -11.15 1.34 15.23
C ARG A 263 -11.54 1.33 13.76
N LEU A 264 -11.65 0.17 13.12
CA LEU A 264 -11.85 0.07 11.67
C LEU A 264 -13.27 -0.39 11.32
N GLY A 265 -13.75 -1.45 11.99
CA GLY A 265 -15.08 -2.03 11.78
C GLY A 265 -16.18 -1.06 12.12
N GLU A 266 -16.22 -0.57 13.35
CA GLU A 266 -17.28 0.34 13.83
C GLU A 266 -17.30 1.66 13.05
N ARG A 267 -16.14 2.28 12.79
CA ARG A 267 -16.08 3.54 12.04
C ARG A 267 -16.60 3.39 10.61
N ARG A 268 -16.23 2.33 9.92
CA ARG A 268 -16.64 2.11 8.53
C ARG A 268 -18.13 1.77 8.44
N LEU A 269 -18.63 0.89 9.31
CA LEU A 269 -20.06 0.58 9.37
C LEU A 269 -20.92 1.78 9.82
N LYS A 270 -20.43 2.59 10.77
CA LYS A 270 -21.11 3.82 11.20
C LYS A 270 -21.19 4.84 10.06
N ALA A 271 -20.09 5.12 9.37
CA ALA A 271 -20.07 6.00 8.20
C ALA A 271 -21.02 5.53 7.09
N ILE A 272 -21.13 4.21 6.89
CA ILE A 272 -22.06 3.62 5.92
C ILE A 272 -23.51 3.80 6.36
N LYS A 273 -23.84 3.54 7.64
CA LYS A 273 -25.19 3.76 8.18
C LYS A 273 -25.60 5.23 8.08
N GLU A 274 -24.69 6.14 8.39
CA GLU A 274 -24.91 7.59 8.31
C GLU A 274 -25.06 8.06 6.86
N GLY A 275 -24.23 7.59 5.93
CA GLY A 275 -24.34 7.91 4.50
C GLY A 275 -25.61 7.35 3.85
N THR A 276 -25.99 6.10 4.18
CA THR A 276 -27.24 5.49 3.68
C THR A 276 -28.46 6.25 4.22
N SER A 277 -28.42 6.67 5.48
CA SER A 277 -29.49 7.48 6.09
C SER A 277 -29.62 8.87 5.44
N LEU A 278 -28.50 9.49 5.06
CA LEU A 278 -28.50 10.78 4.35
C LEU A 278 -29.12 10.68 2.95
N GLU A 279 -28.74 9.65 2.18
CA GLU A 279 -29.32 9.41 0.85
C GLU A 279 -30.81 9.03 0.93
N GLN A 280 -31.21 8.21 1.90
CA GLN A 280 -32.62 7.91 2.17
C GLN A 280 -33.43 9.17 2.53
N ARG A 281 -32.88 10.05 3.38
CA ARG A 281 -33.53 11.31 3.75
C ARG A 281 -33.66 12.27 2.56
N LYS A 282 -32.65 12.33 1.68
CA LYS A 282 -32.73 13.11 0.43
C LYS A 282 -33.80 12.56 -0.51
N ALA A 283 -33.83 11.25 -0.72
CA ALA A 283 -34.84 10.59 -1.56
C ALA A 283 -36.26 10.81 -1.02
N GLN A 284 -36.45 10.74 0.29
CA GLN A 284 -37.73 10.97 0.95
C GLN A 284 -38.20 12.42 0.83
N ARG A 285 -37.29 13.40 0.94
CA ARG A 285 -37.59 14.82 0.67
C ARG A 285 -37.93 15.07 -0.80
N LEU A 286 -37.22 14.43 -1.72
CA LEU A 286 -37.50 14.55 -3.15
C LEU A 286 -38.88 13.98 -3.52
N ALA A 287 -39.28 12.88 -2.88
CA ALA A 287 -40.61 12.27 -3.05
C ALA A 287 -41.72 13.17 -2.46
N GLN A 288 -41.49 13.80 -1.31
CA GLN A 288 -42.43 14.76 -0.70
C GLN A 288 -42.60 16.02 -1.56
N GLN A 289 -41.53 16.52 -2.17
CA GLN A 289 -41.60 17.67 -3.08
C GLN A 289 -42.35 17.35 -4.38
N LYS A 290 -42.19 16.14 -4.93
CA LYS A 290 -42.93 15.72 -6.13
C LYS A 290 -44.43 15.52 -5.88
N GLY A 291 -44.83 15.11 -4.67
CA GLY A 291 -46.24 14.96 -4.30
C GLY A 291 -46.99 16.29 -4.13
N HIS A 292 -46.30 17.40 -3.86
CA HIS A 292 -46.92 18.73 -3.76
C HIS A 292 -47.05 19.47 -5.10
N SER A 293 -46.45 18.97 -6.18
CA SER A 293 -46.55 19.58 -7.51
C SER A 293 -47.61 18.95 -8.44
N GLN A 294 -48.39 17.97 -7.94
CA GLN A 294 -49.50 17.35 -8.69
C GLN A 294 -50.89 17.71 -8.16
N VAL A 295 -50.98 18.64 -7.20
CA VAL A 295 -52.25 19.22 -6.74
C VAL A 295 -52.20 20.72 -7.05
N GLY A 296 -52.40 21.05 -8.32
CA GLY A 296 -52.43 22.41 -8.85
C GLY A 296 -53.04 22.40 -10.23
#